data_AF-A0A9Q3B8F9-F1
#
_entry.id   AF-A0A9Q3B8F9-F1
#
_cell.length_a   1.000
_cell.length_b   1.000
_cell.length_c   1.000
_cell.angle_alpha   90.00
_cell.angle_beta   90.00
_cell.angle_gamma   90.00
#
_symmetry.space_group_name_H-M   'P 1'
#
loop_
_entity.id
_entity.type
_entity.pdbx_description
1 polymer ?
#
loop_
_entity_poly.entity_id
_entity_poly.type
_entity_poly.pdbx_seq_one_letter_code
_entity_poly.pdbx_strand_id
1 'polypeptide(L)'
;MSLVKQYFQTEEDKFASRKKNPTPPERVEVEDSTGPVKKITKARKIRLNGKDQRQYLVRFKNQSADNDKWLAKDAIPDGNLLLRRFRAYRRTAQSHQ
;
A
#
# COMPACT_ATOMS: atom_id res chain seq x y z
N MET A 1 20.76 32.77 -44.85
CA MET A 1 20.21 33.42 -43.63
C MET A 1 20.36 32.43 -42.48
N SER A 2 21.37 32.58 -41.62
CA SER A 2 21.58 31.68 -40.47
C SER A 2 21.00 32.33 -39.21
N LEU A 3 20.02 31.67 -38.56
CA LEU A 3 19.42 32.15 -37.32
C LEU A 3 20.17 31.55 -36.13
N VAL A 4 21.26 32.20 -35.73
CA VAL A 4 22.02 31.79 -34.54
C VAL A 4 21.35 32.40 -33.31
N LYS A 5 20.74 31.57 -32.46
CA LYS A 5 20.29 31.97 -31.13
C LYS A 5 21.48 31.97 -30.18
N GLN A 6 21.83 33.16 -29.68
CA GLN A 6 22.79 33.28 -28.58
C GLN A 6 22.13 32.80 -27.28
N TYR A 7 22.72 31.78 -26.65
CA TYR A 7 22.34 31.33 -25.32
C TYR A 7 23.03 32.23 -24.30
N PHE A 8 22.25 33.00 -23.55
CA PHE A 8 22.77 33.74 -22.41
C PHE A 8 22.91 32.79 -21.21
N GLN A 9 24.04 32.88 -20.50
CA GLN A 9 24.21 32.20 -19.22
C GLN A 9 23.20 32.77 -18.22
N THR A 10 22.38 31.89 -17.66
CA THR A 10 21.47 32.23 -16.57
C THR A 10 22.29 32.61 -15.34
N GLU A 11 22.24 33.88 -14.96
CA GLU A 11 22.71 34.32 -13.64
C GLU A 11 21.72 33.82 -12.59
N GLU A 12 22.13 32.80 -11.85
CA GLU A 12 21.33 32.13 -10.81
C GLU A 12 20.91 33.10 -9.70
N ASP A 13 21.68 34.16 -9.48
CA ASP A 13 21.49 35.15 -8.42
C ASP A 13 20.34 36.15 -8.68
N LYS A 14 19.91 36.31 -9.95
CA LYS A 14 18.77 37.19 -10.29
C LYS A 14 17.41 36.55 -10.06
N PHE A 15 17.37 35.25 -9.73
CA PHE A 15 16.14 34.49 -9.57
C PHE A 15 16.01 33.86 -8.17
N ALA A 16 16.46 34.57 -7.13
CA ALA A 16 16.31 34.18 -5.71
C ALA A 16 14.85 33.83 -5.33
N SER A 17 13.87 34.26 -6.12
CA SER A 17 12.43 34.01 -5.94
C SER A 17 11.91 32.74 -6.65
N ARG A 18 12.76 31.90 -7.26
CA ARG A 18 12.32 30.56 -7.73
C ARG A 18 11.97 29.72 -6.51
N LYS A 19 10.70 29.82 -6.11
CA LYS A 19 10.09 29.03 -5.03
C LYS A 19 10.48 27.57 -5.26
N LYS A 20 11.22 27.01 -4.30
CA LYS A 20 11.57 25.58 -4.28
C LYS A 20 10.28 24.79 -4.48
N ASN A 21 10.30 23.83 -5.41
CA ASN A 21 9.15 22.96 -5.68
C ASN A 21 8.56 22.45 -4.35
N PRO A 22 7.22 22.43 -4.19
CA PRO A 22 6.62 21.91 -2.98
C PRO A 22 7.08 20.47 -2.80
N THR A 23 7.75 20.21 -1.68
CA THR A 23 8.14 18.87 -1.30
C THR A 23 6.86 18.03 -1.21
N PRO A 24 6.77 16.88 -1.90
CA PRO A 24 5.62 15.99 -1.76
C PRO A 24 5.40 15.70 -0.27
N PRO A 25 4.16 15.76 0.24
CA PRO A 25 3.91 15.46 1.64
C PRO A 25 4.44 14.05 1.93
N GLU A 26 5.25 13.95 3.00
CA GLU A 26 5.76 12.69 3.48
C GLU A 26 4.56 11.78 3.80
N ARG A 27 4.57 10.59 3.20
CA ARG A 27 3.49 9.61 3.39
C ARG A 27 3.57 9.14 4.82
N VAL A 28 2.78 9.75 5.69
CA VAL A 28 2.62 9.30 7.08
C VAL A 28 2.18 7.84 7.00
N GLU A 29 3.06 6.93 7.39
CA GLU A 29 2.68 5.55 7.68
C GLU A 29 1.77 5.66 8.89
N VAL A 30 0.46 5.70 8.63
CA VAL A 30 -0.56 5.74 9.68
C VAL A 30 -0.23 4.56 10.57
N GLU A 31 0.25 4.84 11.79
CA GLU A 31 0.49 3.80 12.78
C GLU A 31 -0.81 3.04 12.90
N ASP A 32 -0.80 1.82 12.36
CA ASP A 32 -1.96 0.97 12.27
C ASP A 32 -2.30 0.58 13.71
N SER A 33 -3.14 1.38 14.35
CA SER A 33 -3.89 1.00 15.54
C SER A 33 -4.68 -0.25 15.12
N THR A 34 -4.04 -1.40 15.27
CA THR A 34 -4.50 -2.67 14.74
C THR A 34 -5.62 -3.10 15.66
N GLY A 35 -6.81 -2.56 15.40
CA GLY A 35 -8.01 -2.97 16.08
C GLY A 35 -8.20 -4.49 15.94
N PRO A 36 -8.98 -5.12 16.82
CA PRO A 36 -9.16 -6.56 16.79
C PRO A 36 -9.68 -7.00 15.42
N VAL A 37 -8.99 -7.94 14.80
CA VAL A 37 -9.34 -8.46 13.48
C VAL A 37 -10.59 -9.31 13.57
N LYS A 38 -11.54 -9.11 12.65
CA LYS A 38 -12.78 -9.89 12.55
C LYS A 38 -12.56 -11.17 11.72
N LYS A 39 -12.07 -11.03 10.49
CA LYS A 39 -11.84 -12.15 9.56
C LYS A 39 -10.96 -11.78 8.38
N ILE A 40 -10.43 -12.82 7.73
CA ILE A 40 -9.78 -12.72 6.41
C ILE A 40 -10.82 -13.00 5.34
N THR A 41 -10.89 -12.14 4.31
CA THR A 41 -11.89 -12.23 3.24
C THR A 41 -11.30 -12.71 1.92
N LYS A 42 -10.07 -12.29 1.60
CA LYS A 42 -9.39 -12.62 0.33
C LYS A 42 -7.91 -12.89 0.56
N ALA A 43 -7.27 -13.53 -0.41
CA ALA A 43 -5.83 -13.73 -0.45
C ALA A 43 -5.32 -13.38 -1.85
N ARG A 44 -4.12 -12.79 -1.92
CA ARG A 44 -3.41 -12.51 -3.18
C ARG A 44 -1.93 -12.83 -3.05
N LYS A 45 -1.26 -13.03 -4.17
CA LYS A 45 0.20 -13.15 -4.25
C LYS A 45 0.73 -11.89 -4.93
N ILE A 46 1.71 -11.25 -4.31
CA ILE A 46 2.38 -10.07 -4.85
C ILE A 46 3.89 -10.34 -4.92
N ARG A 47 4.60 -9.63 -5.78
CA ARG A 47 6.07 -9.64 -5.81
C ARG A 47 6.56 -8.30 -5.29
N LEU A 48 7.23 -8.30 -4.14
CA LEU A 48 7.78 -7.11 -3.51
C LEU A 48 9.29 -7.33 -3.33
N ASN A 49 10.12 -6.38 -3.77
CA ASN A 49 11.59 -6.47 -3.70
C ASN A 49 12.15 -7.78 -4.29
N GLY A 50 11.60 -8.20 -5.43
CA GLY A 50 12.00 -9.43 -6.11
C GLY A 50 11.51 -10.73 -5.47
N LYS A 51 10.92 -10.69 -4.28
CA LYS A 51 10.41 -11.85 -3.53
C LYS A 51 8.89 -11.97 -3.66
N ASP A 52 8.43 -13.21 -3.85
CA ASP A 52 7.02 -13.53 -3.87
C ASP A 52 6.47 -13.59 -2.44
N GLN A 53 5.50 -12.75 -2.12
CA GLN A 53 4.84 -12.69 -0.82
C GLN A 53 3.33 -12.89 -0.96
N ARG A 54 2.74 -13.63 -0.01
CA ARG A 54 1.28 -13.76 0.10
C ARG A 54 0.74 -12.68 1.03
N GLN A 55 -0.28 -11.98 0.59
CA GLN A 55 -1.04 -11.04 1.39
C GLN A 55 -2.48 -11.52 1.55
N TYR A 56 -3.07 -11.12 2.66
CA TYR A 56 -4.44 -11.44 3.05
C TYR A 56 -5.21 -10.16 3.28
N LEU A 57 -6.44 -10.08 2.75
CA LEU A 57 -7.32 -8.95 2.98
C LEU A 57 -8.02 -9.15 4.31
N VAL A 58 -7.72 -8.25 5.23
CA VAL A 58 -8.15 -8.32 6.63
C VAL A 58 -9.27 -7.34 6.87
N ARG A 59 -10.37 -7.83 7.44
CA ARG A 59 -11.47 -7.02 7.93
C ARG A 59 -11.37 -6.83 9.43
N PHE A 60 -11.35 -5.59 9.88
CA PHE A 60 -11.33 -5.24 11.29
C PHE A 60 -12.73 -5.30 11.91
N LYS A 61 -12.81 -5.53 13.23
CA LYS A 61 -14.09 -5.45 13.95
C LYS A 61 -14.58 -4.00 13.94
N ASN A 62 -15.88 -3.82 13.80
CA ASN A 62 -16.58 -2.53 13.85
C ASN A 62 -16.13 -1.50 12.80
N GLN A 63 -15.39 -1.93 11.76
CA GLN A 63 -15.00 -1.07 10.65
C GLN A 63 -15.71 -1.50 9.35
N SER A 64 -15.97 -0.52 8.47
CA SER A 64 -16.50 -0.76 7.12
C SER A 64 -15.51 -1.53 6.26
N ALA A 65 -16.02 -2.17 5.20
CA ALA A 65 -15.22 -2.87 4.19
C ALA A 65 -14.20 -1.95 3.50
N ASP A 66 -14.45 -0.64 3.48
CA ASP A 66 -13.54 0.36 2.89
C ASP A 66 -12.22 0.48 3.66
N ASN A 67 -12.21 0.06 4.93
CA ASN A 67 -11.02 0.05 5.78
C ASN A 67 -10.32 -1.33 5.78
N ASP A 68 -10.74 -2.28 4.94
CA ASP A 68 -10.07 -3.57 4.83
C ASP A 68 -8.64 -3.38 4.29
N LYS A 69 -7.64 -3.96 4.98
CA LYS A 69 -6.22 -3.79 4.62
C LYS A 69 -5.59 -5.09 4.15
N TRP A 70 -4.67 -4.99 3.20
CA TRP A 70 -3.85 -6.12 2.74
C TRP A 70 -2.63 -6.26 3.64
N LEU A 71 -2.61 -7.30 4.46
CA LEU A 71 -1.52 -7.57 5.40
C LEU A 71 -0.77 -8.85 5.04
N ALA A 72 0.53 -8.87 5.34
CA ALA A 72 1.34 -10.08 5.31
C ALA A 72 0.90 -11.03 6.44
N LYS A 73 1.21 -12.32 6.32
CA LYS A 73 0.87 -13.33 7.34
C LYS A 73 1.31 -12.89 8.75
N ASP A 74 2.51 -12.34 8.85
CA ASP A 74 3.16 -12.04 10.13
C ASP A 74 2.62 -10.75 10.77
N ALA A 75 1.99 -9.88 9.98
CA ALA A 75 1.40 -8.63 10.44
C ALA A 75 -0.06 -8.77 10.93
N ILE A 76 -0.61 -9.99 10.94
CA ILE A 76 -2.01 -10.24 11.34
C ILE A 76 -2.05 -10.77 12.77
N PRO A 77 -2.65 -10.04 13.73
CA PRO A 77 -2.90 -10.55 15.07
C PRO A 77 -3.76 -11.82 15.01
N ASP A 78 -3.38 -12.85 15.76
CA ASP A 78 -4.02 -14.18 15.72
C ASP A 78 -4.10 -14.80 14.31
N GLY A 79 -3.14 -14.44 13.45
CA GLY A 79 -3.15 -14.79 12.03
C GLY A 79 -3.33 -16.28 11.76
N ASN A 80 -2.72 -17.16 12.57
CA ASN A 80 -2.86 -18.61 12.40
C ASN A 80 -4.32 -19.10 12.55
N LEU A 81 -5.06 -18.61 13.56
CA LEU A 81 -6.45 -18.98 13.78
C LEU A 81 -7.34 -18.49 12.64
N LEU A 82 -7.15 -17.23 12.24
CA LEU A 82 -7.92 -16.59 11.16
C LEU A 82 -7.64 -17.25 9.81
N LEU A 83 -6.38 -17.58 9.53
CA LEU A 83 -5.99 -18.28 8.32
C LEU A 83 -6.56 -19.70 8.28
N ARG A 84 -6.61 -20.40 9.41
CA ARG A 84 -7.25 -21.73 9.49
C ARG A 84 -8.73 -21.64 9.12
N ARG A 85 -9.46 -20.69 9.71
CA ARG A 85 -10.88 -20.44 9.41
C ARG A 85 -11.09 -20.07 7.93
N PHE A 86 -10.26 -19.18 7.40
CA PHE A 86 -10.31 -18.78 5.99
C PHE A 86 -10.04 -19.96 5.03
N ARG A 87 -9.04 -20.80 5.32
CA ARG A 87 -8.74 -22.00 4.53
C ARG A 87 -9.86 -23.05 4.60
N ALA A 88 -10.52 -23.19 5.76
CA ALA A 88 -11.69 -24.06 5.89
C ALA A 88 -12.85 -23.55 5.03
N TYR A 89 -13.20 -22.27 5.16
CA TYR A 89 -14.23 -21.62 4.36
C TYR A 89 -13.97 -21.73 2.85
N ARG A 90 -12.72 -21.52 2.41
CA ARG A 90 -12.34 -21.64 1.00
C ARG A 90 -12.49 -23.04 0.44
N ARG A 91 -12.26 -24.08 1.25
CA ARG A 91 -12.44 -25.47 0.83
C ARG A 91 -13.92 -25.80 0.64
N THR A 92 -14.78 -25.37 1.56
CA THR A 92 -16.23 -25.64 1.48
C THR A 92 -16.92 -24.78 0.42
N ALA A 93 -16.46 -23.54 0.20
CA ALA A 93 -17.02 -22.66 -0.82
C ALA A 93 -16.73 -23.14 -2.26
N GLN A 94 -15.68 -23.95 -2.46
CA GLN A 94 -15.35 -24.51 -3.78
C GLN A 94 -15.96 -25.89 -4.02
N SER A 95 -16.54 -26.55 -3.02
CA SER A 95 -17.16 -27.88 -3.17
C SER A 95 -18.64 -27.85 -3.56
N HIS A 96 -19.22 -26.65 -3.76
CA HIS A 96 -20.63 -26.44 -4.15
C HIS A 96 -20.78 -25.79 -5.54
N GLN A 97 -19.74 -25.84 -6.37
CA GLN A 97 -19.81 -25.56 -7.81
C GLN A 97 -19.47 -26.84 -8.56
#